data_AF-A0A956S8C9-F1
#
_entry.id   AF-A0A956S8C9-F1
#
_cell.length_a   1.000
_cell.length_b   1.000
_cell.length_c   1.000
_cell.angle_alpha   90.00
_cell.angle_beta   90.00
_cell.angle_gamma   90.00
#
_symmetry.space_group_name_H-M   'P 1'
#
loop_
_entity.id
_entity.type
_entity.pdbx_description
1 polymer ?
#
loop_
_entity_poly.entity_id
_entity_poly.type
_entity_poly.pdbx_seq_one_letter_code
_entity_poly.pdbx_strand_id
1 'polypeptide(L)'
;MKYIKQNASRLGINPNLIFVGGQSAGAITALNTAYYDDFEDKDNLLKNIGGSLNANIGATNKTDANQNTDIAGVFTLAGCILNPNIIDNAKTPLLMMFGSCDELLHVNVGKVYKCDSKGTGGLTGYGPQYIYSKMASKVPTFWININKGGHGPGGWNYDNMVEWTSTFTYAVMNNQFKSGTATVNAVTPVCK
;
A
#
# COMPACT_ATOMS: atom_id res chain seq x y z
N MET A 1 -10.21 -0.20 9.93
CA MET A 1 -9.43 -0.49 11.16
C MET A 1 -10.23 -0.45 12.48
N LYS A 2 -11.43 0.16 12.52
CA LYS A 2 -12.21 0.40 13.76
C LYS A 2 -12.49 -0.86 14.60
N TYR A 3 -13.00 -1.93 13.99
CA TYR A 3 -13.32 -3.17 14.72
C TYR A 3 -12.11 -3.76 15.45
N ILE A 4 -10.96 -3.83 14.78
CA ILE A 4 -9.71 -4.38 15.35
C ILE A 4 -9.29 -3.56 16.57
N LYS A 5 -9.30 -2.22 16.47
CA LYS A 5 -8.92 -1.34 17.59
C LYS A 5 -9.92 -1.40 18.75
N GLN A 6 -11.23 -1.41 18.46
CA GLN A 6 -12.28 -1.54 19.50
C GLN A 6 -12.20 -2.88 20.25
N ASN A 7 -11.71 -3.93 19.59
CA ASN A 7 -11.58 -5.27 20.17
C ASN A 7 -10.13 -5.62 20.54
N ALA A 8 -9.21 -4.65 20.56
CA ALA A 8 -7.78 -4.91 20.66
C ALA A 8 -7.38 -5.72 21.91
N SER A 9 -7.94 -5.37 23.07
CA SER A 9 -7.73 -6.11 24.33
C SER A 9 -8.18 -7.57 24.22
N ARG A 10 -9.36 -7.81 23.65
CA ARG A 10 -9.92 -9.16 23.44
C ARG A 10 -9.09 -9.97 22.44
N LEU A 11 -8.52 -9.31 21.43
CA LEU A 11 -7.74 -9.95 20.36
C LEU A 11 -6.25 -10.10 20.71
N GLY A 12 -5.79 -9.55 21.85
CA GLY A 12 -4.37 -9.52 22.20
C GLY A 12 -3.53 -8.65 21.25
N ILE A 13 -4.12 -7.60 20.67
CA ILE A 13 -3.48 -6.72 19.69
C ILE A 13 -3.11 -5.40 20.37
N ASN A 14 -1.92 -4.86 20.07
CA ASN A 14 -1.62 -3.46 20.38
C ASN A 14 -2.26 -2.55 19.33
N PRO A 15 -3.27 -1.73 19.68
CA PRO A 15 -4.00 -0.92 18.70
C PRO A 15 -3.16 0.17 18.03
N ASN A 16 -1.96 0.46 18.55
CA ASN A 16 -1.02 1.45 18.00
C ASN A 16 0.04 0.82 17.09
N LEU A 17 0.14 -0.52 17.04
CA LEU A 17 1.14 -1.24 16.25
C LEU A 17 0.46 -2.15 15.21
N ILE A 18 -0.41 -1.55 14.40
CA ILE A 18 -1.09 -2.27 13.32
C ILE A 18 -0.40 -1.97 12.00
N PHE A 19 0.03 -3.02 11.31
CA PHE A 19 0.64 -2.93 9.99
C PHE A 19 -0.32 -3.48 8.93
N VAL A 20 -0.29 -2.89 7.74
CA VAL A 20 -1.13 -3.33 6.62
C VAL A 20 -0.24 -3.59 5.41
N GLY A 21 -0.52 -4.66 4.68
CA GLY A 21 0.19 -4.93 3.45
C GLY A 21 -0.56 -5.89 2.55
N GLY A 22 -0.01 -6.09 1.36
CA GLY A 22 -0.60 -6.97 0.37
C GLY A 22 0.18 -7.02 -0.93
N GLN A 23 -0.23 -7.93 -1.80
CA GLN A 23 0.34 -8.12 -3.14
C GLN A 23 -0.67 -7.69 -4.21
N SER A 24 -0.20 -7.06 -5.29
CA SER A 24 -1.04 -6.66 -6.43
C SER A 24 -2.24 -5.81 -6.01
N ALA A 25 -3.47 -6.23 -6.29
CA ALA A 25 -4.69 -5.57 -5.82
C ALA A 25 -4.70 -5.36 -4.30
N GLY A 26 -4.17 -6.31 -3.51
CA GLY A 26 -4.02 -6.15 -2.06
C GLY A 26 -3.04 -5.03 -1.67
N ALA A 27 -2.00 -4.79 -2.47
CA ALA A 27 -1.11 -3.64 -2.27
C ALA A 27 -1.83 -2.32 -2.54
N ILE A 28 -2.65 -2.26 -3.60
CA ILE A 28 -3.49 -1.10 -3.92
C ILE A 28 -4.45 -0.84 -2.74
N THR A 29 -5.12 -1.88 -2.23
CA THR A 29 -6.00 -1.77 -1.05
C THR A 29 -5.25 -1.30 0.19
N ALA A 30 -4.04 -1.81 0.46
CA ALA A 30 -3.24 -1.39 1.60
C ALA A 30 -2.84 0.09 1.51
N LEU A 31 -2.40 0.56 0.34
CA LEU A 31 -2.07 1.96 0.09
C LEU A 31 -3.29 2.87 0.26
N ASN A 32 -4.46 2.48 -0.30
CA ASN A 32 -5.69 3.25 -0.11
C ASN A 32 -6.13 3.24 1.36
N THR A 33 -6.04 2.11 2.06
CA THR A 33 -6.39 2.02 3.49
C THR A 33 -5.54 2.96 4.35
N ALA A 34 -4.29 3.17 3.96
CA ALA A 34 -3.32 3.97 4.69
C ALA A 34 -3.39 5.47 4.40
N TYR A 35 -3.63 5.82 3.14
CA TYR A 35 -3.39 7.18 2.64
C TYR A 35 -4.64 7.83 2.04
N TYR A 36 -5.70 7.07 1.78
CA TYR A 36 -6.95 7.67 1.33
C TYR A 36 -7.56 8.47 2.47
N ASP A 37 -7.45 9.80 2.40
CA ASP A 37 -8.09 10.69 3.35
C ASP A 37 -9.52 10.99 2.89
N ASP A 38 -10.45 10.72 3.79
CA ASP A 38 -11.84 10.34 3.49
C ASP A 38 -12.78 11.56 3.61
N PHE A 39 -12.24 12.78 3.60
CA PHE A 39 -13.00 13.99 3.92
C PHE A 39 -13.63 14.71 2.72
N GLU A 40 -13.22 14.46 1.48
CA GLU A 40 -13.78 15.22 0.34
C GLU A 40 -14.94 14.56 -0.41
N ASP A 41 -15.22 13.25 -0.24
CA ASP A 41 -16.08 12.56 -1.23
C ASP A 41 -17.02 11.45 -0.71
N LYS A 42 -17.22 11.29 0.61
CA LYS A 42 -18.13 10.26 1.15
C LYS A 42 -19.55 10.37 0.63
N ASP A 43 -20.09 11.58 0.62
CA ASP A 43 -21.46 11.83 0.22
C ASP A 43 -21.67 11.61 -1.28
N ASN A 44 -20.64 11.87 -2.10
CA ASN A 44 -20.70 11.61 -3.54
C ASN A 44 -20.50 10.13 -3.85
N LEU A 45 -19.60 9.43 -3.16
CA LEU A 45 -19.40 7.99 -3.31
C LEU A 45 -20.69 7.22 -3.01
N LEU A 46 -21.38 7.55 -1.91
CA LEU A 46 -22.64 6.89 -1.52
C LEU A 46 -23.76 7.14 -2.52
N LYS A 47 -23.85 8.37 -3.06
CA LYS A 47 -24.81 8.70 -4.12
C LYS A 47 -24.49 7.92 -5.41
N ASN A 48 -23.22 7.82 -5.78
CA ASN A 48 -22.78 7.15 -7.01
C ASN A 48 -23.01 5.63 -7.02
N ILE A 49 -23.10 4.99 -5.85
CA ILE A 49 -23.43 3.56 -5.71
C ILE A 49 -24.92 3.31 -5.39
N GLY A 50 -25.77 4.31 -5.66
CA GLY A 50 -27.21 4.20 -5.50
C GLY A 50 -27.70 4.20 -4.05
N GLY A 51 -26.91 4.70 -3.10
CA GLY A 51 -27.29 4.85 -1.69
C GLY A 51 -27.51 3.52 -0.95
N SER A 52 -27.17 2.40 -1.57
CA SER A 52 -27.41 1.05 -1.02
C SER A 52 -26.48 0.68 0.13
N LEU A 53 -25.34 1.35 0.25
CA LEU A 53 -24.44 1.21 1.39
C LEU A 53 -24.76 2.27 2.43
N ASN A 54 -24.97 1.83 3.67
CA ASN A 54 -24.97 2.73 4.82
C ASN A 54 -23.51 2.93 5.27
N ALA A 55 -22.90 4.05 4.88
CA ALA A 55 -21.55 4.41 5.31
C ALA A 55 -21.39 4.56 6.84
N ASN A 56 -22.49 4.57 7.59
CA ASN A 56 -22.51 4.60 9.05
C ASN A 56 -22.56 3.21 9.70
N ILE A 57 -22.41 2.09 8.96
CA ILE A 57 -22.42 0.72 9.54
C ILE A 57 -21.25 0.46 10.52
N GLY A 58 -20.28 1.37 10.61
CA GLY A 58 -19.26 1.37 11.69
C GLY A 58 -19.32 2.59 12.61
N ALA A 59 -20.36 3.41 12.50
CA ALA A 59 -20.61 4.59 13.33
C ALA A 59 -21.98 4.51 13.97
N THR A 60 -22.10 3.59 14.93
CA THR A 60 -23.35 3.38 15.67
C THR A 60 -23.68 4.55 16.59
N ASN A 61 -22.70 5.41 16.88
CA ASN A 61 -22.85 6.66 17.61
C ASN A 61 -21.93 7.76 17.02
N LYS A 62 -22.26 9.05 17.22
CA LYS A 62 -21.41 10.21 16.85
C LYS A 62 -19.96 10.13 17.41
N THR A 63 -19.72 9.29 18.41
CA THR A 63 -18.40 8.99 19.01
C THR A 63 -17.53 8.02 18.20
N ASP A 64 -18.10 7.26 17.27
CA ASP A 64 -17.38 6.34 16.37
C ASP A 64 -16.75 7.05 15.16
N ALA A 65 -17.19 8.28 14.88
CA ALA A 65 -16.61 9.14 13.83
C ALA A 65 -15.22 9.67 14.22
N ASN A 66 -14.90 9.74 15.52
CA ASN A 66 -13.63 10.24 16.07
C ASN A 66 -12.63 9.13 16.44
N GLN A 67 -12.87 7.89 16.00
CA GLN A 67 -11.98 6.78 16.33
C GLN A 67 -10.74 6.82 15.44
N ASN A 68 -9.58 6.98 16.06
CA ASN A 68 -8.28 6.93 15.41
C ASN A 68 -8.13 5.60 14.64
N THR A 69 -8.10 5.64 13.30
CA THR A 69 -7.87 4.49 12.43
C THR A 69 -6.43 4.35 11.96
N ASP A 70 -5.51 5.09 12.56
CA ASP A 70 -4.09 5.13 12.19
C ASP A 70 -3.47 3.74 12.21
N ILE A 71 -2.52 3.54 11.33
CA ILE A 71 -1.72 2.33 11.21
C ILE A 71 -0.25 2.71 11.40
N ALA A 72 0.55 1.79 11.92
CA ALA A 72 1.95 2.02 12.23
C ALA A 72 2.84 2.01 10.98
N GLY A 73 2.47 1.21 9.97
CA GLY A 73 3.28 1.05 8.77
C GLY A 73 2.54 0.33 7.65
N VAL A 74 2.99 0.54 6.43
CA VAL A 74 2.49 -0.11 5.22
C VAL A 74 3.63 -0.84 4.52
N PHE A 75 3.39 -2.05 4.04
CA PHE A 75 4.29 -2.71 3.11
C PHE A 75 3.55 -3.24 1.88
N THR A 76 4.18 -3.16 0.70
CA THR A 76 3.55 -3.59 -0.55
C THR A 76 4.43 -4.50 -1.37
N LEU A 77 3.79 -5.44 -2.08
CA LEU A 77 4.42 -6.27 -3.10
C LEU A 77 3.70 -6.00 -4.44
N ALA A 78 4.43 -5.53 -5.45
CA ALA A 78 3.89 -5.27 -6.79
C ALA A 78 2.62 -4.37 -6.77
N GLY A 79 2.73 -3.22 -6.11
CA GLY A 79 1.64 -2.26 -5.93
C GLY A 79 1.81 -0.94 -6.69
N CYS A 80 0.70 -0.24 -6.89
CA CYS A 80 0.66 1.15 -7.35
C CYS A 80 -0.48 1.91 -6.66
N ILE A 81 -0.50 3.24 -6.79
CA ILE A 81 -1.68 4.06 -6.49
C ILE A 81 -2.38 4.46 -7.79
N LEU A 82 -3.69 4.67 -7.75
CA LEU A 82 -4.48 5.05 -8.94
C LEU A 82 -4.85 6.55 -8.94
N ASN A 83 -4.89 7.16 -7.76
CA ASN A 83 -5.03 8.60 -7.58
C ASN A 83 -3.75 9.10 -6.88
N PRO A 84 -2.94 9.96 -7.52
CA PRO A 84 -1.69 10.43 -6.93
C PRO A 84 -1.92 11.30 -5.69
N ASN A 85 -3.09 11.89 -5.53
CA ASN A 85 -3.37 12.83 -4.44
C ASN A 85 -3.47 12.15 -3.08
N ILE A 86 -3.70 10.82 -3.03
CA ILE A 86 -3.86 10.10 -1.76
C ILE A 86 -2.59 10.18 -0.91
N ILE A 87 -1.41 10.33 -1.53
CA ILE A 87 -0.14 10.37 -0.79
C ILE A 87 0.31 11.78 -0.41
N ASP A 88 -0.45 12.84 -0.75
CA ASP A 88 -0.03 14.23 -0.51
C ASP A 88 0.18 14.55 0.97
N ASN A 89 -0.71 14.00 1.80
CA ASN A 89 -0.75 14.16 3.26
C ASN A 89 -0.34 12.87 4.00
N ALA A 90 0.38 11.97 3.34
CA ALA A 90 0.83 10.73 3.95
C ALA A 90 1.63 11.00 5.24
N LYS A 91 1.39 10.19 6.28
CA LYS A 91 2.10 10.26 7.58
C LYS A 91 2.69 8.91 8.01
N THR A 92 2.28 7.83 7.35
CA THR A 92 2.61 6.46 7.74
C THR A 92 3.82 5.94 6.97
N PRO A 93 4.84 5.37 7.64
CA PRO A 93 5.97 4.70 7.01
C PRO A 93 5.59 3.67 5.94
N LEU A 94 6.38 3.59 4.87
CA LEU A 94 6.10 2.72 3.72
C LEU A 94 7.32 1.90 3.29
N LEU A 95 7.16 0.58 3.16
CA LEU A 95 8.06 -0.31 2.44
C LEU A 95 7.42 -0.75 1.11
N MET A 96 8.12 -0.61 0.00
CA MET A 96 7.67 -1.08 -1.30
C MET A 96 8.63 -2.12 -1.87
N MET A 97 8.12 -3.25 -2.32
CA MET A 97 8.84 -4.26 -3.08
C MET A 97 8.20 -4.37 -4.47
N PHE A 98 9.02 -4.29 -5.52
CA PHE A 98 8.48 -4.24 -6.87
C PHE A 98 9.43 -4.86 -7.89
N GLY A 99 8.89 -5.68 -8.79
CA GLY A 99 9.63 -6.30 -9.89
C GLY A 99 9.89 -5.34 -11.04
N SER A 100 11.16 -5.14 -11.44
CA SER A 100 11.49 -4.22 -12.53
C SER A 100 10.91 -4.64 -13.88
N CYS A 101 10.54 -5.91 -14.02
CA CYS A 101 9.92 -6.51 -15.20
C CYS A 101 8.48 -6.97 -14.94
N ASP A 102 7.81 -6.33 -13.99
CA ASP A 102 6.37 -6.50 -13.77
C ASP A 102 5.61 -6.30 -15.09
N GLU A 103 4.90 -7.33 -15.52
CA GLU A 103 4.17 -7.41 -16.77
C GLU A 103 2.80 -6.73 -16.71
N LEU A 104 2.32 -6.33 -15.52
CA LEU A 104 1.02 -5.71 -15.32
C LEU A 104 1.13 -4.22 -14.99
N LEU A 105 2.16 -3.83 -14.23
CA LEU A 105 2.32 -2.49 -13.67
C LEU A 105 3.64 -1.82 -14.09
N HIS A 106 3.65 -0.50 -14.10
CA HIS A 106 4.84 0.29 -14.40
C HIS A 106 5.56 0.70 -13.12
N VAL A 107 6.89 0.69 -13.17
CA VAL A 107 7.74 1.15 -12.06
C VAL A 107 7.50 2.63 -11.74
N ASN A 108 7.27 3.46 -12.75
CA ASN A 108 6.99 4.90 -12.60
C ASN A 108 5.51 5.23 -12.78
N VAL A 109 5.09 5.60 -13.99
CA VAL A 109 3.69 5.93 -14.31
C VAL A 109 3.34 5.22 -15.61
N GLY A 110 2.16 4.64 -15.69
CA GLY A 110 1.68 4.02 -16.92
C GLY A 110 0.31 3.38 -16.74
N LYS A 111 -0.19 2.76 -17.80
CA LYS A 111 -1.48 2.07 -17.75
C LYS A 111 -1.37 0.82 -16.89
N VAL A 112 -2.36 0.61 -16.02
CA VAL A 112 -2.53 -0.66 -15.33
C VAL A 112 -2.94 -1.72 -16.37
N TYR A 113 -2.37 -2.91 -16.23
CA TYR A 113 -2.42 -4.00 -17.19
C TYR A 113 -1.77 -3.59 -18.52
N LYS A 114 -0.48 -3.88 -18.69
CA LYS A 114 0.29 -3.72 -19.94
C LYS A 114 -0.17 -4.70 -21.04
N CYS A 115 -1.48 -4.78 -21.26
CA CYS A 115 -2.11 -5.64 -22.23
C CYS A 115 -2.83 -4.76 -23.25
N ASP A 116 -2.15 -4.46 -24.36
CA ASP A 116 -2.73 -3.69 -25.46
C ASP A 116 -3.89 -4.44 -26.16
N SER A 117 -3.93 -5.77 -26.03
CA SER A 117 -4.83 -6.65 -26.79
C SER A 117 -6.23 -6.84 -26.21
N LYS A 118 -6.52 -6.37 -24.98
CA LYS A 118 -7.81 -6.64 -24.31
C LYS A 118 -8.65 -5.41 -23.98
N GLY A 119 -8.24 -4.20 -24.36
CA GLY A 119 -8.99 -2.98 -24.06
C GLY A 119 -9.17 -2.71 -22.55
N THR A 120 -8.40 -3.40 -21.69
CA THR A 120 -8.48 -3.31 -20.22
C THR A 120 -7.76 -2.08 -19.66
N GLY A 121 -7.01 -1.35 -20.49
CA GLY A 121 -6.11 -0.27 -20.10
C GLY A 121 -6.74 1.12 -20.18
N GLY A 122 -7.54 1.47 -19.16
CA GLY A 122 -8.04 2.84 -18.97
C GLY A 122 -7.45 3.57 -17.77
N LEU A 123 -7.00 2.84 -16.75
CA LEU A 123 -6.54 3.43 -15.49
C LEU A 123 -5.03 3.67 -15.50
N THR A 124 -4.63 4.89 -15.18
CA THR A 124 -3.22 5.25 -14.94
C THR A 124 -2.85 4.83 -13.52
N GLY A 125 -1.83 3.97 -13.41
CA GLY A 125 -1.20 3.61 -12.15
C GLY A 125 0.12 4.36 -11.95
N TYR A 126 0.38 4.72 -10.70
CA TYR A 126 1.61 5.37 -10.24
C TYR A 126 2.36 4.38 -9.33
N GLY A 127 3.42 3.81 -9.85
CA GLY A 127 4.24 2.78 -9.22
C GLY A 127 5.25 3.31 -8.20
N PRO A 128 6.14 2.43 -7.71
CA PRO A 128 7.01 2.72 -6.58
C PRO A 128 8.01 3.85 -6.83
N GLN A 129 8.49 4.05 -8.06
CA GLN A 129 9.41 5.15 -8.35
C GLN A 129 8.71 6.50 -8.21
N TYR A 130 7.48 6.61 -8.71
CA TYR A 130 6.67 7.81 -8.54
C TYR A 130 6.40 8.07 -7.06
N ILE A 131 5.87 7.05 -6.35
CA ILE A 131 5.52 7.14 -4.93
C ILE A 131 6.73 7.55 -4.10
N TYR A 132 7.87 6.88 -4.28
CA TYR A 132 9.12 7.19 -3.57
C TYR A 132 9.55 8.64 -3.81
N SER A 133 9.50 9.12 -5.06
CA SER A 133 9.89 10.49 -5.41
C SER A 133 9.06 11.56 -4.70
N LYS A 134 7.82 11.25 -4.34
CA LYS A 134 6.87 12.17 -3.69
C LYS A 134 6.86 12.05 -2.17
N MET A 135 7.15 10.87 -1.62
CA MET A 135 7.01 10.59 -0.19
C MET A 135 8.32 10.61 0.59
N ALA A 136 9.45 10.21 0.00
CA ALA A 136 10.67 9.91 0.75
C ALA A 136 11.26 11.09 1.56
N SER A 137 10.96 12.34 1.17
CA SER A 137 11.37 13.55 1.90
C SER A 137 10.40 13.96 3.02
N LYS A 138 9.17 13.41 3.03
CA LYS A 138 8.11 13.77 3.98
C LYS A 138 7.89 12.68 5.02
N VAL A 139 8.01 11.42 4.61
CA VAL A 139 7.68 10.23 5.40
C VAL A 139 8.73 9.16 5.14
N PRO A 140 9.22 8.44 6.17
CA PRO A 140 10.09 7.29 6.00
C PRO A 140 9.53 6.29 4.96
N THR A 141 10.17 6.24 3.79
CA THR A 141 9.71 5.46 2.65
C THR A 141 10.88 4.71 2.05
N PHE A 142 10.80 3.38 1.96
CA PHE A 142 11.85 2.56 1.39
C PHE A 142 11.35 1.79 0.17
N TRP A 143 12.14 1.76 -0.90
CA TRP A 143 11.82 1.00 -2.11
C TRP A 143 12.89 -0.03 -2.44
N ILE A 144 12.49 -1.30 -2.45
CA ILE A 144 13.28 -2.43 -2.92
C ILE A 144 12.85 -2.76 -4.36
N ASN A 145 13.77 -2.51 -5.30
CA ASN A 145 13.63 -2.89 -6.70
C ASN A 145 14.15 -4.32 -6.90
N ILE A 146 13.27 -5.25 -7.25
CA ILE A 146 13.64 -6.62 -7.61
C ILE A 146 13.98 -6.62 -9.10
N ASN A 147 15.27 -6.44 -9.40
CA ASN A 147 15.79 -6.45 -10.75
C ASN A 147 15.46 -7.78 -11.44
N LYS A 148 14.87 -7.68 -12.63
CA LYS A 148 14.33 -8.79 -13.42
C LYS A 148 13.20 -9.58 -12.75
N GLY A 149 12.59 -9.07 -11.67
CA GLY A 149 11.40 -9.66 -11.05
C GLY A 149 10.13 -9.33 -11.83
N GLY A 150 9.18 -10.27 -11.90
CA GLY A 150 7.85 -10.07 -12.48
C GLY A 150 6.80 -9.63 -11.45
N HIS A 151 5.53 -9.59 -11.86
CA HIS A 151 4.41 -9.17 -11.01
C HIS A 151 4.15 -10.13 -9.84
N GLY A 152 4.28 -11.43 -10.11
CA GLY A 152 4.22 -12.47 -9.09
C GLY A 152 5.53 -12.54 -8.29
N PRO A 153 5.46 -12.59 -6.94
CA PRO A 153 6.67 -12.61 -6.11
C PRO A 153 7.40 -13.96 -6.08
N GLY A 154 6.95 -14.96 -6.85
CA GLY A 154 7.54 -16.31 -6.85
C GLY A 154 9.04 -16.34 -7.17
N GLY A 155 9.53 -15.35 -7.94
CA GLY A 155 10.96 -15.21 -8.26
C GLY A 155 11.73 -14.24 -7.37
N TRP A 156 11.16 -13.72 -6.27
CA TRP A 156 11.75 -12.62 -5.47
C TRP A 156 12.56 -13.08 -4.25
N ASN A 157 12.67 -14.39 -4.02
CA ASN A 157 13.21 -15.03 -2.81
C ASN A 157 12.30 -14.78 -1.58
N TYR A 158 11.63 -15.83 -1.12
CA TYR A 158 10.69 -15.76 -0.02
C TYR A 158 11.33 -15.33 1.30
N ASP A 159 12.50 -15.88 1.62
CA ASP A 159 13.21 -15.60 2.88
C ASP A 159 13.57 -14.12 2.98
N ASN A 160 14.06 -13.54 1.88
CA ASN A 160 14.34 -12.11 1.79
C ASN A 160 13.08 -11.26 2.01
N MET A 161 11.94 -11.63 1.42
CA MET A 161 10.69 -10.88 1.62
C MET A 161 10.22 -10.89 3.08
N VAL A 162 10.37 -12.04 3.75
CA VAL A 162 10.06 -12.18 5.18
C VAL A 162 11.02 -11.33 6.00
N GLU A 163 12.32 -11.38 5.70
CA GLU A 163 13.34 -10.59 6.39
C GLU A 163 13.10 -9.08 6.23
N TRP A 164 12.87 -8.59 5.02
CA TRP A 164 12.64 -7.17 4.76
C TRP A 164 11.37 -6.67 5.44
N THR A 165 10.28 -7.45 5.39
CA THR A 165 9.03 -7.09 6.04
C THR A 165 9.20 -7.08 7.56
N SER A 166 9.86 -8.08 8.14
CA SER A 166 10.14 -8.17 9.57
C SER A 166 11.03 -7.01 10.03
N THR A 167 12.11 -6.75 9.30
CA THR A 167 13.04 -5.63 9.57
C THR A 167 12.32 -4.28 9.50
N PHE A 168 11.45 -4.09 8.51
CA PHE A 168 10.61 -2.89 8.43
C PHE A 168 9.74 -2.73 9.67
N THR A 169 8.99 -3.78 10.05
CA THR A 169 8.11 -3.69 11.23
C THR A 169 8.90 -3.39 12.51
N TYR A 170 10.03 -4.07 12.71
CA TYR A 170 10.90 -3.84 13.87
C TYR A 170 11.49 -2.43 13.88
N ALA A 171 11.97 -1.94 12.74
CA ALA A 171 12.52 -0.59 12.62
C ALA A 171 11.46 0.48 12.87
N VAL A 172 10.22 0.29 12.40
CA VAL A 172 9.10 1.20 12.69
C VAL A 172 8.76 1.20 14.17
N MET A 173 8.66 0.02 14.79
CA MET A 173 8.38 -0.12 16.23
C MET A 173 9.41 0.60 17.11
N ASN A 174 10.67 0.66 16.65
CA ASN A 174 11.76 1.30 17.37
C ASN A 174 12.06 2.74 16.88
N ASN A 175 11.24 3.31 16.01
CA ASN A 175 11.44 4.64 15.42
C ASN A 175 12.82 4.81 14.73
N GLN A 176 13.28 3.74 14.07
CA GLN A 176 14.57 3.65 13.37
C GLN A 176 14.43 3.54 11.85
N PHE A 177 13.22 3.37 11.33
CA PHE A 177 13.00 3.25 9.90
C PHE A 177 13.28 4.58 9.17
N LYS A 178 14.02 4.51 8.07
CA LYS A 178 14.46 5.67 7.28
C LYS A 178 14.17 5.44 5.81
N SER A 179 14.06 6.54 5.07
CA SER A 179 13.92 6.47 3.62
C SER A 179 15.17 5.94 2.95
N GLY A 180 15.00 5.20 1.86
CA GLY A 180 16.11 4.66 1.07
C GLY A 180 15.66 3.77 -0.08
N THR A 181 16.60 3.34 -0.91
CA THR A 181 16.33 2.38 -1.97
C THR A 181 17.34 1.23 -1.93
N ALA A 182 16.92 0.07 -2.40
CA ALA A 182 17.79 -1.07 -2.64
C ALA A 182 17.45 -1.70 -3.99
N THR A 183 18.44 -2.33 -4.62
CA THR A 183 18.21 -3.19 -5.79
C THR A 183 18.80 -4.56 -5.52
N VAL A 184 17.99 -5.59 -5.76
CA VAL A 184 18.35 -7.00 -5.59
C VAL A 184 17.90 -7.76 -6.83
N ASN A 185 18.61 -8.82 -7.20
CA ASN A 185 18.22 -9.62 -8.36
C ASN A 185 17.13 -10.64 -8.00
N ALA A 186 16.18 -10.84 -8.91
CA ALA A 186 15.27 -11.98 -8.83
C ALA A 186 16.05 -13.30 -8.87
N VAL A 187 15.65 -14.26 -8.04
CA VAL A 187 16.19 -15.64 -8.09
C VAL A 187 15.71 -16.38 -9.33
N THR A 188 14.53 -15.99 -9.84
CA THR A 188 14.00 -16.49 -11.11
C THR A 188 13.64 -15.27 -11.98
N PRO A 189 14.58 -14.80 -12.83
CA PRO A 189 14.35 -13.66 -13.72
C PRO A 189 13.20 -13.94 -14.70
N VAL A 190 12.35 -12.94 -14.94
CA VAL A 190 11.25 -13.02 -15.92
C VAL A 190 11.58 -12.37 -17.27
N CYS A 191 12.64 -11.57 -17.31
CA CYS A 191 13.09 -10.83 -18.49
C CYS A 191 14.62 -10.96 -18.66
N LYS A 192 15.10 -10.73 -19.88
CA LYS A 192 16.52 -10.86 -20.24
C LYS A 192 17.37 -9.72 -19.68
#